data_AF-A0A9E3SH83-F1
#
_entry.id   AF-A0A9E3SH83-F1
#
_cell.length_a   1.000
_cell.length_b   1.000
_cell.length_c   1.000
_cell.angle_alpha   90.00
_cell.angle_beta   90.00
_cell.angle_gamma   90.00
#
_symmetry.space_group_name_H-M   'P 1'
#
loop_
_entity.id
_entity.type
_entity.pdbx_description
1 polymer ?
#
loop_
_entity_poly.entity_id
_entity_poly.type
_entity_poly.pdbx_seq_one_letter_code
_entity_poly.pdbx_strand_id
1 'polypeptide(L)'
;MREAGMSVRTDGAGSVIGRYEGASPGAKALVTGSHYDSVRNGGKYDGILGILVPIACVARLHGRGERLPHAIEVVAFADEEGARFQTSFLASRAFLGRFDEALLERRDAQGVSFGDAMRAAGLDPAAIAAHPRGPATLAAYVEVHIEQGPVLLDEGLPLGVVTAIAGGTRHRVTVA
;
A
#
# COMPACT_ATOMS: atom_id res chain seq x y z
N MET A 1 -14.09 -2.89 -2.74
CA MET A 1 -13.61 -4.17 -2.17
C MET A 1 -14.74 -5.08 -1.70
N ARG A 2 -15.60 -4.68 -0.75
CA ARG A 2 -16.73 -5.52 -0.30
C ARG A 2 -17.65 -5.93 -1.46
N GLU A 3 -18.02 -4.98 -2.32
CA GLU A 3 -18.79 -5.23 -3.55
C GLU A 3 -18.09 -6.17 -4.54
N ALA A 4 -16.76 -6.24 -4.49
CA ALA A 4 -15.99 -7.18 -5.30
C ALA A 4 -15.93 -8.59 -4.69
N GLY A 5 -16.67 -8.86 -3.60
CA GLY A 5 -16.72 -10.17 -2.95
C GLY A 5 -15.59 -10.44 -1.95
N MET A 6 -14.91 -9.39 -1.47
CA MET A 6 -13.80 -9.52 -0.52
C MET A 6 -14.24 -9.33 0.93
N SER A 7 -13.61 -10.06 1.86
CA SER A 7 -13.61 -9.66 3.27
C SER A 7 -12.67 -8.48 3.46
N VAL A 8 -13.07 -7.47 4.26
CA VAL A 8 -12.32 -6.21 4.37
C VAL A 8 -12.02 -5.91 5.82
N ARG A 9 -10.77 -5.54 6.10
CA ARG A 9 -10.28 -5.08 7.40
C ARG A 9 -9.33 -3.88 7.23
N THR A 10 -9.09 -3.17 8.32
CA THR A 10 -8.04 -2.15 8.40
C THR A 10 -6.99 -2.64 9.41
N ASP A 11 -5.70 -2.47 9.11
CA ASP A 11 -4.63 -2.80 10.05
C ASP A 11 -4.31 -1.62 11.01
N GLY A 12 -3.44 -1.85 11.99
CA GLY A 12 -3.08 -0.82 12.97
C GLY A 12 -2.30 0.37 12.38
N ALA A 13 -1.71 0.22 11.19
CA ALA A 13 -1.04 1.30 10.47
C ALA A 13 -1.99 2.08 9.54
N GLY A 14 -3.26 1.68 9.47
CA GLY A 14 -4.28 2.33 8.64
C GLY A 14 -4.42 1.76 7.23
N SER A 15 -3.67 0.71 6.86
CA SER A 15 -3.85 0.07 5.54
C SER A 15 -5.21 -0.60 5.45
N VAL A 16 -5.89 -0.44 4.32
CA VAL A 16 -7.15 -1.14 4.05
C VAL A 16 -6.87 -2.41 3.24
N ILE A 17 -7.28 -3.56 3.77
CA ILE A 17 -6.96 -4.87 3.21
C ILE A 17 -8.25 -5.58 2.82
N GLY A 18 -8.42 -5.84 1.53
CA GLY A 18 -9.43 -6.74 1.00
C GLY A 18 -8.82 -8.12 0.78
N ARG A 19 -9.41 -9.18 1.34
CA ARG A 19 -9.03 -10.57 1.08
C ARG A 19 -10.13 -11.29 0.30
N TYR A 20 -9.76 -11.85 -0.84
CA TYR A 20 -10.53 -12.80 -1.61
C TYR A 20 -9.92 -14.19 -1.40
N GLU A 21 -10.66 -15.09 -0.76
CA GLU A 21 -10.11 -16.39 -0.36
C GLU A 21 -9.69 -17.23 -1.58
N GLY A 22 -8.69 -18.08 -1.39
CA GLY A 22 -8.33 -19.08 -2.40
C GLY A 22 -9.35 -20.23 -2.46
N ALA A 23 -9.09 -21.20 -3.32
CA ALA A 23 -9.87 -22.43 -3.43
C ALA A 23 -9.83 -23.26 -2.14
N SER A 24 -8.75 -23.14 -1.37
CA SER A 24 -8.62 -23.73 -0.03
C SER A 24 -8.52 -22.62 1.03
N PRO A 25 -9.26 -22.72 2.13
CA PRO A 25 -9.15 -21.77 3.23
C PRO A 25 -7.73 -21.70 3.79
N GLY A 26 -7.26 -20.47 4.06
CA GLY A 26 -5.93 -20.25 4.63
C GLY A 26 -4.79 -20.35 3.63
N ALA A 27 -5.09 -20.41 2.33
CA ALA A 27 -4.07 -20.34 1.29
C ALA A 27 -3.22 -19.08 1.44
N LYS A 28 -1.92 -19.20 1.13
CA LYS A 28 -1.01 -18.06 1.04
C LYS A 28 -1.57 -17.02 0.07
N ALA A 29 -1.38 -15.75 0.40
CA ALA A 29 -1.89 -14.65 -0.40
C ALA A 29 -0.90 -14.24 -1.50
N LEU A 30 -1.39 -14.13 -2.72
CA LEU A 30 -0.84 -13.20 -3.71
C LEU A 30 -1.28 -11.80 -3.29
N VAL A 31 -0.36 -11.01 -2.76
CA VAL A 31 -0.63 -9.63 -2.37
C VAL A 31 -0.46 -8.75 -3.58
N THR A 32 -1.37 -7.82 -3.75
CA THR A 32 -1.30 -6.76 -4.74
C THR A 32 -1.89 -5.49 -4.16
N GLY A 33 -1.62 -4.36 -4.76
CA GLY A 33 -2.05 -3.07 -4.24
C GLY A 33 -0.93 -2.05 -4.27
N SER A 34 -1.22 -0.88 -3.73
CA SER A 34 -0.38 0.31 -3.78
C SER A 34 -0.83 1.25 -2.65
N HIS A 35 -0.75 2.56 -2.81
CA HIS A 35 -1.08 3.54 -1.78
C HIS A 35 -2.29 4.41 -2.11
N TYR A 36 -2.96 4.95 -1.09
CA TYR A 36 -4.14 5.81 -1.26
C TYR A 36 -3.93 7.26 -0.82
N ASP A 37 -2.78 7.59 -0.23
CA ASP A 37 -2.35 8.96 0.00
C ASP A 37 -1.76 9.58 -1.27
N SER A 38 -1.52 10.89 -1.22
CA SER A 38 -1.05 11.68 -2.35
C SER A 38 -0.21 12.86 -1.87
N VAL A 39 0.60 13.40 -2.77
CA VAL A 39 1.26 14.71 -2.59
C VAL A 39 0.29 15.89 -2.77
N ARG A 40 0.75 17.09 -2.37
CA ARG A 40 0.04 18.35 -2.66
C ARG A 40 -0.06 18.53 -4.17
N ASN A 41 -1.26 18.80 -4.67
CA ASN A 41 -1.55 18.91 -6.10
C ASN A 41 -1.20 17.63 -6.89
N GLY A 42 -1.34 16.46 -6.26
CA GLY A 42 -1.10 15.17 -6.91
C GLY A 42 -2.13 14.85 -7.99
N GLY A 43 -1.75 13.92 -8.87
CA GLY A 43 -2.62 13.39 -9.91
C GLY A 43 -3.66 12.41 -9.38
N LYS A 44 -4.52 11.92 -10.28
CA LYS A 44 -5.59 10.97 -9.94
C LYS A 44 -5.24 9.49 -10.13
N TYR A 45 -3.98 9.18 -10.45
CA TYR A 45 -3.56 7.84 -10.88
C TYR A 45 -2.44 7.24 -10.02
N ASP A 46 -1.56 8.10 -9.50
CA ASP A 46 -0.48 7.73 -8.59
C ASP A 46 -1.05 7.02 -7.35
N GLY A 47 -0.53 5.83 -7.04
CA GLY A 47 -1.06 4.93 -6.03
C GLY A 47 -2.42 4.29 -6.34
N ILE A 48 -3.45 5.11 -6.54
CA ILE A 48 -4.85 4.65 -6.60
C ILE A 48 -5.10 3.68 -7.77
N LEU A 49 -4.39 3.83 -8.90
CA LEU A 49 -4.48 2.89 -10.02
C LEU A 49 -4.09 1.47 -9.58
N GLY A 50 -3.01 1.35 -8.81
CA GLY A 50 -2.52 0.07 -8.28
C GLY A 50 -3.45 -0.60 -7.29
N ILE A 51 -4.41 0.14 -6.71
CA ILE A 51 -5.47 -0.39 -5.85
C ILE A 51 -6.71 -0.78 -6.68
N LEU A 52 -7.14 0.08 -7.60
CA LEU A 52 -8.40 -0.12 -8.33
C LEU A 52 -8.31 -1.24 -9.38
N VAL A 53 -7.18 -1.39 -10.06
CA VAL A 53 -6.95 -2.47 -11.05
C VAL A 53 -7.17 -3.85 -10.43
N PRO A 54 -6.52 -4.24 -9.33
CA PRO A 54 -6.73 -5.56 -8.76
C PRO A 54 -8.12 -5.74 -8.13
N ILE A 55 -8.77 -4.69 -7.61
CA ILE A 55 -10.18 -4.77 -7.19
C ILE A 55 -11.07 -5.16 -8.37
N ALA A 56 -10.86 -4.57 -9.55
CA ALA A 56 -11.62 -4.91 -10.74
C ALA A 56 -11.36 -6.35 -11.21
N CYS A 57 -10.11 -6.83 -11.13
CA CYS A 57 -9.77 -8.23 -11.40
C CYS A 57 -10.50 -9.19 -10.45
N VAL A 58 -10.51 -8.89 -9.15
CA VAL A 58 -11.21 -9.69 -8.14
C VAL A 58 -12.72 -9.67 -8.36
N ALA A 59 -13.31 -8.51 -8.68
CA ALA A 59 -14.73 -8.41 -9.00
C ALA A 59 -15.13 -9.32 -10.17
N ARG A 60 -14.28 -9.43 -11.20
CA ARG A 60 -14.47 -10.35 -12.32
C ARG A 60 -14.38 -11.82 -11.89
N LEU A 61 -13.39 -12.19 -11.08
CA LEU A 61 -13.29 -13.55 -10.53
C LEU A 61 -14.52 -13.90 -9.69
N HIS A 62 -14.96 -12.97 -8.84
CA HIS A 62 -16.13 -13.12 -8.00
C HIS A 62 -17.41 -13.31 -8.81
N GLY A 63 -17.63 -12.49 -9.83
CA GLY A 63 -18.77 -12.61 -10.74
C GLY A 63 -18.83 -13.92 -11.52
N ARG A 64 -17.67 -14.56 -11.77
CA ARG A 64 -17.58 -15.90 -12.38
C ARG A 64 -17.65 -17.04 -11.36
N GLY A 65 -17.71 -16.76 -10.06
CA GLY A 65 -17.63 -17.77 -9.01
C GLY A 65 -16.27 -18.47 -8.91
N GLU A 66 -15.22 -17.88 -9.49
CA GLU A 66 -13.90 -18.52 -9.63
C GLU A 66 -13.01 -18.27 -8.42
N ARG A 67 -12.30 -19.29 -7.96
CA ARG A 67 -11.31 -19.21 -6.88
C ARG A 67 -9.96 -19.71 -7.38
N LEU A 68 -8.90 -18.97 -7.09
CA LEU A 68 -7.53 -19.34 -7.46
C LEU A 68 -6.89 -20.23 -6.38
N PRO A 69 -5.80 -20.97 -6.67
CA PRO A 69 -5.07 -21.73 -5.65
C PRO A 69 -4.53 -20.87 -4.50
N HIS A 70 -4.28 -19.59 -4.76
CA HIS A 70 -3.87 -18.60 -3.77
C HIS A 70 -5.03 -17.66 -3.45
N ALA A 71 -5.06 -17.16 -2.22
CA ALA A 71 -5.90 -16.01 -1.91
C ALA A 71 -5.35 -14.77 -2.63
N ILE A 72 -6.22 -13.82 -2.95
CA ILE A 72 -5.81 -12.49 -3.42
C ILE A 72 -6.03 -11.52 -2.27
N GLU A 73 -4.97 -10.82 -1.86
CA GLU A 73 -5.10 -9.70 -0.93
C GLU A 73 -4.81 -8.40 -1.66
N VAL A 74 -5.80 -7.51 -1.75
CA VAL A 74 -5.59 -6.14 -2.20
C VAL A 74 -5.31 -5.27 -0.98
N VAL A 75 -4.14 -4.66 -0.94
CA VAL A 75 -3.71 -3.79 0.16
C VAL A 75 -3.61 -2.35 -0.34
N ALA A 76 -4.40 -1.46 0.24
CA ALA A 76 -4.26 -0.03 0.06
C ALA A 76 -3.45 0.50 1.25
N PHE A 77 -2.15 0.70 1.05
CA PHE A 77 -1.24 1.20 2.08
C PHE A 77 -1.52 2.67 2.39
N ALA A 78 -1.38 3.01 3.68
CA ALA A 78 -1.40 4.38 4.15
C ALA A 78 0.01 4.99 4.11
N ASP A 79 0.10 6.29 3.80
CA ASP A 79 1.31 7.11 3.97
C ASP A 79 2.56 6.50 3.30
N GLU A 80 2.47 6.31 1.98
CA GLU A 80 3.61 5.94 1.14
C GLU A 80 4.48 7.16 0.84
N GLU A 81 3.85 8.26 0.42
CA GLU A 81 4.51 9.47 -0.09
C GLU A 81 5.24 10.22 1.03
N GLY A 82 4.69 10.10 2.25
CA GLY A 82 5.20 10.80 3.42
C GLY A 82 4.99 12.30 3.38
N ALA A 83 4.01 12.78 2.61
CA ALA A 83 3.85 14.21 2.35
C ALA A 83 3.62 15.04 3.63
N ARG A 84 2.97 14.44 4.65
CA ARG A 84 2.61 15.14 5.90
C ARG A 84 3.69 15.06 6.97
N PHE A 85 4.21 13.86 7.22
CA PHE A 85 5.16 13.60 8.31
C PHE A 85 6.57 13.34 7.81
N GLN A 86 6.84 13.50 6.51
CA GLN A 86 8.12 13.20 5.84
C GLN A 86 8.58 11.75 6.04
N THR A 87 7.63 10.85 6.25
CA THR A 87 7.76 9.42 6.52
C THR A 87 7.59 8.65 5.22
N SER A 88 8.60 7.97 4.70
CA SER A 88 8.42 7.16 3.48
C SER A 88 8.15 5.70 3.83
N PHE A 89 7.15 5.11 3.16
CA PHE A 89 6.81 3.68 3.25
C PHE A 89 6.35 3.20 4.64
N LEU A 90 5.57 4.02 5.36
CA LEU A 90 5.26 3.75 6.76
C LEU A 90 4.42 2.48 6.94
N ALA A 91 3.27 2.40 6.26
CA ALA A 91 2.35 1.29 6.45
C ALA A 91 2.87 -0.01 5.82
N SER A 92 3.62 0.05 4.72
CA SER A 92 4.24 -1.15 4.12
C SER A 92 5.36 -1.72 4.99
N ARG A 93 6.11 -0.89 5.73
CA ARG A 93 7.03 -1.36 6.77
C ARG A 93 6.29 -2.01 7.93
N ALA A 94 5.23 -1.39 8.42
CA ALA A 94 4.40 -1.96 9.50
C ALA A 94 3.78 -3.30 9.09
N PHE A 95 3.32 -3.43 7.85
CA PHE A 95 2.79 -4.66 7.28
C PHE A 95 3.78 -5.83 7.34
N LEU A 96 5.09 -5.55 7.29
CA LEU A 96 6.17 -6.53 7.43
C LEU A 96 6.73 -6.65 8.86
N GLY A 97 6.10 -5.99 9.84
CA GLY A 97 6.56 -5.96 11.23
C GLY A 97 7.83 -5.14 11.46
N ARG A 98 8.11 -4.16 10.58
CA ARG A 98 9.33 -3.31 10.59
C ARG A 98 9.03 -1.85 10.88
N PHE A 99 8.00 -1.59 11.67
CA PHE A 99 7.65 -0.23 12.08
C PHE A 99 8.66 0.31 13.08
N ASP A 100 9.03 1.59 12.95
CA ASP A 100 9.86 2.30 13.91
C ASP A 100 8.96 3.14 14.82
N GLU A 101 8.84 2.73 16.09
CA GLU A 101 8.00 3.40 17.07
C GLU A 101 8.38 4.86 17.32
N ALA A 102 9.64 5.24 17.07
CA ALA A 102 10.08 6.63 17.21
C ALA A 102 9.34 7.57 16.24
N LEU A 103 8.76 7.04 15.16
CA LEU A 103 7.96 7.83 14.21
C LEU A 103 6.66 8.35 14.82
N LEU A 104 6.14 7.73 15.89
CA LEU A 104 4.91 8.19 16.56
C LEU A 104 5.07 9.61 17.13
N GLU A 105 6.27 9.96 17.56
CA GLU A 105 6.60 11.28 18.11
C GLU A 105 6.90 12.33 17.03
N ARG A 106 7.00 11.92 15.76
CA ARG A 106 7.30 12.83 14.66
C ARG A 106 6.15 13.81 14.46
N ARG A 107 6.49 15.09 14.30
CA ARG A 107 5.52 16.18 14.16
C ARG A 107 5.41 16.68 12.73
N ASP A 108 4.18 17.00 12.32
CA ASP A 108 3.93 17.72 11.08
C ASP A 108 4.25 19.22 11.21
N ALA A 109 4.04 19.97 10.12
CA ALA A 109 4.29 21.41 10.08
C ALA A 109 3.40 22.24 11.02
N GLN A 110 2.34 21.65 11.57
CA GLN A 110 1.43 22.27 12.55
C GLN A 110 1.74 21.82 13.98
N GLY A 111 2.76 20.97 14.18
CA GLY A 111 3.17 20.48 15.49
C GLY A 111 2.36 19.27 15.98
N VAL A 112 1.45 18.71 15.17
CA VAL A 112 0.68 17.51 15.54
C VAL A 112 1.58 16.29 15.43
N SER A 113 1.62 15.44 16.46
CA SER A 113 2.41 14.19 16.40
C SER A 113 1.73 13.17 15.49
N PHE A 114 2.51 12.24 14.93
CA PHE A 114 1.97 11.17 14.11
C PHE A 114 1.00 10.29 14.91
N GLY A 115 1.36 9.95 16.15
CA GLY A 115 0.49 9.19 17.06
C GLY A 115 -0.84 9.90 17.34
N ASP A 116 -0.83 11.22 17.55
CA ASP A 116 -2.07 11.99 17.73
C ASP A 116 -2.91 12.03 16.46
N ALA A 117 -2.28 12.16 15.29
CA ALA A 117 -2.99 12.12 14.01
C ALA A 117 -3.64 10.75 13.75
N MET A 118 -2.96 9.65 14.10
CA MET A 118 -3.53 8.31 14.04
C MET A 118 -4.75 8.17 14.96
N ARG A 119 -4.63 8.59 16.22
CA ARG A 119 -5.75 8.57 17.17
C ARG A 119 -6.94 9.40 16.70
N ALA A 120 -6.67 10.58 16.15
CA ALA A 120 -7.69 11.44 15.56
C ALA A 120 -8.38 10.79 14.34
N ALA A 121 -7.68 9.92 13.61
CA ALA A 121 -8.24 9.11 12.53
C ALA A 121 -8.96 7.83 13.01
N GLY A 122 -9.05 7.61 14.34
CA GLY A 122 -9.69 6.43 14.93
C GLY A 122 -8.80 5.17 14.94
N LEU A 123 -7.49 5.31 14.74
CA LEU A 123 -6.52 4.22 14.82
C LEU A 123 -5.90 4.13 16.22
N ASP A 124 -5.52 2.92 16.62
CA ASP A 124 -4.74 2.67 17.83
C ASP A 124 -3.26 2.44 17.46
N PRO A 125 -2.35 3.38 17.80
CA PRO A 125 -0.91 3.20 17.57
C PRO A 125 -0.33 1.92 18.18
N ALA A 126 -0.90 1.40 19.28
CA ALA A 126 -0.42 0.15 19.88
C ALA A 126 -0.75 -1.08 19.02
N ALA A 127 -1.70 -0.97 18.09
CA ALA A 127 -2.10 -2.04 17.19
C ALA A 127 -1.22 -2.15 15.93
N ILE A 128 -0.26 -1.24 15.70
CA ILE A 128 0.59 -1.23 14.49
C ILE A 128 1.38 -2.53 14.35
N ALA A 129 1.92 -3.05 15.45
CA ALA A 129 2.70 -4.28 15.46
C ALA A 129 1.85 -5.56 15.34
N ALA A 130 0.52 -5.43 15.22
CA ALA A 130 -0.38 -6.58 15.19
C ALA A 130 -0.36 -7.27 13.82
N HIS A 131 -0.14 -8.59 13.82
CA HIS A 131 -0.24 -9.48 12.66
C HIS A 131 0.72 -9.18 11.49
N PRO A 132 2.05 -9.13 11.73
CA PRO A 132 3.01 -8.91 10.67
C PRO A 132 2.92 -10.04 9.62
N ARG A 133 3.12 -9.66 8.36
CA ARG A 133 3.11 -10.58 7.22
C ARG A 133 4.52 -11.07 6.94
N GLY A 134 4.60 -12.29 6.43
CA GLY A 134 5.88 -12.94 6.17
C GLY A 134 5.76 -14.18 5.29
N PRO A 135 6.86 -14.91 5.07
CA PRO A 135 6.91 -16.02 4.12
C PRO A 135 5.92 -17.16 4.38
N ALA A 136 5.42 -17.27 5.62
CA ALA A 136 4.38 -18.23 6.00
C ALA A 136 3.01 -17.89 5.39
N THR A 137 2.69 -16.60 5.21
CA THR A 137 1.37 -16.13 4.77
C THR A 137 1.39 -15.51 3.37
N LEU A 138 2.56 -15.09 2.88
CA LEU A 138 2.75 -14.44 1.60
C LEU A 138 3.26 -15.42 0.54
N ALA A 139 2.62 -15.42 -0.63
CA ALA A 139 3.10 -16.13 -1.82
C ALA A 139 3.98 -15.22 -2.69
N ALA A 140 3.51 -13.99 -2.96
CA ALA A 140 4.22 -12.97 -3.73
C ALA A 140 3.57 -11.59 -3.52
N TYR A 141 4.26 -10.53 -3.97
CA TYR A 141 3.73 -9.16 -4.08
C TYR A 141 3.85 -8.67 -5.53
N VAL A 142 2.78 -8.09 -6.07
CA VAL A 142 2.75 -7.49 -7.42
C VAL A 142 2.02 -6.15 -7.36
N GLU A 143 2.65 -5.10 -7.87
CA GLU A 143 2.07 -3.77 -7.94
C GLU A 143 1.91 -3.33 -9.40
N VAL A 144 0.79 -2.66 -9.69
CA VAL A 144 0.58 -1.95 -10.95
C VAL A 144 0.72 -0.47 -10.68
N HIS A 145 1.51 0.23 -11.47
CA HIS A 145 1.74 1.65 -11.30
C HIS A 145 1.79 2.37 -12.65
N ILE A 146 1.52 3.68 -12.63
CA ILE A 146 1.86 4.52 -13.78
C ILE A 146 3.38 4.65 -13.90
N GLU A 147 3.89 4.87 -15.11
CA GLU A 147 5.33 4.95 -15.34
C GLU A 147 6.00 6.10 -14.58
N GLN A 148 5.29 7.22 -14.39
CA GLN A 148 5.82 8.50 -13.88
C GLN A 148 7.01 9.06 -14.71
N GLY A 149 7.21 8.52 -15.91
CA GLY A 149 8.20 8.92 -16.89
C GLY A 149 7.61 8.89 -18.31
N PRO A 150 8.41 9.28 -19.32
CA PRO A 150 7.92 9.37 -20.70
C PRO A 150 8.29 8.16 -21.57
N VAL A 151 9.01 7.14 -21.09
CA VAL A 151 9.59 6.09 -21.91
C VAL A 151 8.53 5.27 -22.64
N LEU A 152 7.51 4.77 -21.94
CA LEU A 152 6.43 4.00 -22.58
C LEU A 152 5.63 4.87 -23.54
N LEU A 153 5.44 6.16 -23.20
CA LEU A 153 4.77 7.11 -24.08
C LEU A 153 5.56 7.32 -25.39
N ASP A 154 6.86 7.61 -25.27
CA ASP A 154 7.75 7.90 -26.38
C ASP A 154 7.98 6.67 -27.28
N GLU A 155 7.99 5.47 -26.69
CA GLU A 155 8.07 4.19 -27.41
C GLU A 155 6.71 3.70 -27.94
N GLY A 156 5.60 4.36 -27.59
CA GLY A 156 4.26 3.97 -28.01
C GLY A 156 3.80 2.62 -27.41
N LEU A 157 4.29 2.27 -26.22
CA LEU A 157 4.00 1.01 -25.54
C LEU A 157 2.96 1.18 -24.41
N PRO A 158 2.01 0.25 -24.25
CA PRO A 158 0.97 0.36 -23.22
C PRO A 158 1.37 -0.23 -21.86
N LEU A 159 2.49 -0.96 -21.77
CA LEU A 159 2.89 -1.71 -20.58
C LEU A 159 4.42 -1.90 -20.54
N GLY A 160 5.00 -1.71 -19.36
CA GLY A 160 6.37 -2.08 -19.04
C GLY A 160 6.43 -3.08 -17.88
N VAL A 161 7.38 -4.02 -17.94
CA VAL A 161 7.69 -4.91 -16.82
C VAL A 161 8.86 -4.30 -16.06
N VAL A 162 8.60 -3.81 -14.85
CA VAL A 162 9.64 -3.20 -14.00
C VAL A 162 10.65 -4.26 -13.57
N THR A 163 11.93 -4.02 -13.86
CA THR A 163 13.04 -4.94 -13.53
C THR A 163 13.87 -4.47 -12.35
N ALA A 164 13.91 -3.16 -12.09
CA ALA A 164 14.68 -2.56 -11.00
C ALA A 164 14.08 -1.21 -10.59
N ILE A 165 14.39 -0.79 -9.36
CA ILE A 165 14.06 0.53 -8.81
C ILE A 165 15.39 1.22 -8.47
N ALA A 166 15.53 2.48 -8.87
CA ALA A 166 16.72 3.26 -8.58
C ALA A 166 16.86 3.53 -7.06
N GLY A 167 18.08 3.43 -6.53
CA GLY A 167 18.38 3.88 -5.18
C GLY A 167 18.35 5.40 -5.08
N GLY A 168 17.74 5.94 -4.02
CA GLY A 168 17.65 7.38 -3.78
C GLY A 168 18.35 7.80 -2.48
N THR A 169 19.06 8.93 -2.52
CA THR A 169 19.53 9.62 -1.31
C THR A 169 19.06 11.07 -1.33
N ARG A 170 18.67 11.61 -0.17
CA ARG A 170 18.20 12.99 -0.02
C ARG A 170 19.12 13.70 0.96
N HIS A 171 19.62 14.88 0.57
CA HIS A 171 20.56 15.68 1.36
C HIS A 171 19.99 17.06 1.64
N ARG A 172 20.22 17.59 2.84
CA ARG A 172 19.93 18.98 3.19
C ARG A 172 21.24 19.76 3.22
N VAL A 173 21.38 20.74 2.34
CA VAL A 173 22.57 21.58 2.23
C VAL A 173 22.23 22.98 2.72
N THR A 174 23.09 23.53 3.59
CA THR A 174 23.03 24.92 4.04
C THR A 174 24.22 25.66 3.47
N VAL A 175 23.98 26.77 2.79
CA VAL A 175 25.03 27.67 2.27
C VAL A 175 25.05 28.92 3.15
N ALA A 176 26.25 29.35 3.53
CA ALA A 176 26.50 30.53 4.37
C ALA A 176 26.40 31.84 3.58
#